data_AF-B5HFS5-F1
#
_entry.id   AF-B5HFS5-F1
#
_cell.length_a   1.000
_cell.length_b   1.000
_cell.length_c   1.000
_cell.angle_alpha   90.00
_cell.angle_beta   90.00
_cell.angle_gamma   90.00
#
_symmetry.space_group_name_H-M   'P 1'
#
loop_
_entity.id
_entity.type
_entity.pdbx_description
1 polymer ?
#
loop_
_entity_poly.entity_id
_entity_poly.type
_entity_poly.pdbx_seq_one_letter_code
_entity_poly.pdbx_strand_id
1 'polypeptide(L)' 'MNGAIPPHTAPARQPASPTREFSMRFTSSPRGARLARRLVSHRLDEWGYPYDSTPNETITLIAAELTANAGAP' A
#
# COMPACT_ATOMS: atom_id res chain seq x y z
N MET A 1 26.81 36.31 -34.87
CA MET A 1 25.55 36.12 -34.10
C MET A 1 25.67 34.80 -33.34
N ASN A 2 26.27 34.81 -32.14
CA ASN A 2 26.32 33.63 -31.27
C ASN A 2 25.13 33.71 -30.32
N GLY A 3 24.08 32.94 -30.60
CA GLY A 3 22.93 32.82 -29.71
C GLY A 3 23.33 32.01 -28.48
N ALA A 4 23.42 32.67 -27.33
CA ALA A 4 23.58 32.01 -26.04
C ALA A 4 22.37 31.10 -25.79
N ILE A 5 22.62 29.81 -25.57
CA ILE A 5 21.61 28.87 -25.09
C ILE A 5 21.32 29.25 -23.63
N PRO A 6 20.06 29.54 -23.24
CA PRO A 6 19.75 29.81 -21.85
C PRO A 6 20.09 28.57 -21.01
N PRO A 7 20.62 28.72 -19.79
CA PRO A 7 20.81 27.56 -18.92
C PRO A 7 19.44 26.92 -18.69
N HIS A 8 19.25 25.69 -19.16
CA HIS A 8 18.11 24.88 -18.76
C HIS A 8 18.19 24.70 -17.24
N THR A 9 17.39 25.48 -16.52
CA THR A 9 17.13 25.27 -15.10
C THR A 9 16.70 23.81 -14.93
N ALA A 10 17.58 22.99 -14.36
CA ALA A 10 17.24 21.63 -14.00
C ALA A 10 16.00 21.65 -13.10
N PRO A 11 14.99 20.79 -13.33
CA PRO A 11 13.83 20.76 -12.45
C PRO A 11 14.32 20.51 -11.03
N ALA A 12 13.90 21.37 -10.10
CA ALA A 12 14.15 21.18 -8.68
C ALA A 12 13.69 19.76 -8.32
N ARG A 13 14.59 18.97 -7.74
CA ARG A 13 14.32 17.57 -7.35
C ARG A 13 13.20 17.61 -6.31
N GLN A 14 11.97 17.34 -6.74
CA GLN A 14 10.85 17.23 -5.82
C GLN A 14 11.16 16.12 -4.81
N PRO A 15 11.03 16.37 -3.50
CA PRO A 15 11.17 15.31 -2.52
C PRO A 15 10.13 14.23 -2.85
N ALA A 16 10.59 12.99 -3.03
CA ALA A 16 9.69 11.87 -3.25
C ALA A 16 8.71 11.80 -2.07
N SER A 17 7.40 11.75 -2.37
CA SER A 17 6.40 11.51 -1.33
C SER A 17 6.78 10.25 -0.55
N PRO A 18 6.69 10.25 0.80
CA PRO A 18 7.08 9.10 1.59
C PRO A 18 6.27 7.88 1.15
N THR A 19 6.98 6.80 0.78
CA THR A 19 6.36 5.51 0.50
C THR A 19 5.70 5.00 1.77
N ARG A 20 4.39 4.74 1.69
CA ARG A 20 3.61 4.19 2.80
C ARG A 20 3.76 2.67 2.77
N GLU A 21 4.47 2.12 3.74
CA GLU A 21 4.73 0.67 3.85
C GLU A 21 4.22 0.12 5.19
N PHE A 22 3.65 -1.07 5.15
CA PHE A 22 3.24 -1.83 6.33
C PHE A 22 3.53 -3.31 6.12
N SER A 23 4.20 -3.95 7.08
CA SER A 23 4.53 -5.38 7.03
C SER A 23 4.22 -6.06 8.35
N MET A 24 3.57 -7.24 8.28
CA MET A 24 3.26 -8.08 9.43
C MET A 24 3.17 -9.55 9.00
N ARG A 25 3.47 -10.46 9.92
CA ARG A 25 3.31 -11.91 9.73
C ARG A 25 2.06 -12.40 10.44
N PHE A 26 1.28 -13.23 9.75
CA PHE A 26 0.09 -13.86 10.29
C PHE A 26 0.26 -15.38 10.31
N THR A 27 -0.36 -16.03 11.30
CA THR A 27 -0.49 -17.48 11.29
C THR A 27 -1.50 -17.88 10.22
N SER A 28 -1.18 -18.92 9.44
CA SER A 28 -2.12 -19.45 8.44
C SER A 28 -3.26 -20.19 9.13
N SER A 29 -4.26 -19.42 9.53
CA SER A 29 -5.43 -19.87 10.27
C SER A 29 -6.61 -18.95 9.98
N PRO A 30 -7.87 -19.41 10.15
CA PRO A 30 -9.04 -18.55 10.00
C PRO A 30 -9.00 -17.32 10.92
N ARG A 31 -8.44 -17.45 12.13
CA ARG A 31 -8.26 -16.33 13.06
C ARG A 31 -7.22 -15.33 12.52
N GLY A 32 -6.11 -15.82 11.96
CA GLY A 32 -5.09 -15.02 11.31
C GLY A 32 -5.65 -14.22 10.12
N ALA A 33 -6.44 -14.85 9.26
CA ALA A 33 -7.11 -14.19 8.13
C ALA A 33 -8.03 -13.05 8.58
N ARG A 34 -8.81 -13.25 9.66
CA ARG A 34 -9.65 -12.18 10.24
C ARG A 34 -8.83 -11.02 10.80
N LEU A 35 -7.67 -11.31 11.41
CA LEU A 35 -6.78 -10.27 11.92
C LEU A 35 -6.11 -9.50 10.78
N ALA A 36 -5.62 -10.21 9.75
CA ALA A 36 -5.05 -9.61 8.55
C ALA A 36 -6.03 -8.65 7.88
N ARG A 37 -7.28 -9.09 7.69
CA ARG A 37 -8.36 -8.25 7.13
C ARG A 37 -8.53 -6.95 7.91
N ARG A 38 -8.65 -7.03 9.24
CA ARG A 38 -8.88 -5.86 10.11
C ARG A 38 -7.71 -4.88 10.09
N LEU A 39 -6.49 -5.40 10.21
CA LEU A 39 -5.29 -4.55 10.25
C LEU A 39 -5.01 -3.88 8.90
N VAL A 40 -5.15 -4.61 7.80
CA VAL A 40 -5.00 -4.03 6.45
C VAL A 40 -6.05 -2.96 6.20
N SER A 41 -7.30 -3.19 6.63
CA SER A 41 -8.39 -2.22 6.45
C SER A 41 -8.11 -0.92 7.19
N HIS A 42 -7.62 -1.02 8.43
CA HIS A 42 -7.23 0.14 9.23
C HIS A 42 -6.03 0.89 8.64
N ARG A 43 -5.02 0.18 8.14
CA ARG A 43 -3.86 0.82 7.50
C ARG A 43 -4.24 1.55 6.21
N LEU A 44 -5.18 0.99 5.44
CA LEU A 44 -5.70 1.64 4.24
C LEU A 44 -6.49 2.90 4.57
N ASP A 45 -7.29 2.88 5.64
CA ASP A 45 -7.99 4.08 6.14
C ASP A 45 -7.02 5.19 6.56
N GLU A 46 -5.94 4.85 7.29
CA GLU A 46 -4.85 5.79 7.61
C GLU A 46 -4.14 6.34 6.37
N TRP A 47 -4.16 5.60 5.25
CA TRP A 47 -3.63 6.04 3.97
C TRP A 47 -4.67 6.79 3.11
N GLY A 48 -5.89 6.98 3.60
CA GLY A 48 -6.95 7.73 2.92
C GLY A 48 -7.82 6.89 2.00
N TYR A 49 -7.88 5.57 2.21
CA TYR A 49 -8.84 4.66 1.57
C TYR A 49 -9.90 4.24 2.60
N PRO A 50 -11.08 4.90 2.61
CA PRO A 50 -12.15 4.63 3.56
C PRO A 50 -12.57 3.16 3.59
N TYR A 51 -13.13 2.71 4.71
CA TYR A 51 -13.57 1.32 4.93
C TYR A 51 -14.58 0.80 3.89
N ASP A 52 -15.43 1.68 3.35
CA ASP A 52 -16.45 1.39 2.34
C ASP A 52 -15.93 1.54 0.90
N SER A 53 -14.65 1.88 0.73
CA SER A 53 -14.06 2.02 -0.59
C SER A 53 -13.72 0.66 -1.18
N THR A 54 -13.97 0.50 -2.48
CA THR A 54 -13.63 -0.72 -3.23
C THR A 54 -12.17 -1.15 -3.07
N PRO A 55 -11.16 -0.25 -3.07
CA PRO A 55 -9.78 -0.63 -2.80
C PRO A 55 -9.59 -1.25 -1.41
N ASN A 56 -10.23 -0.69 -0.37
CA ASN A 56 -10.15 -1.22 0.98
C ASN A 56 -10.77 -2.61 1.06
N GLU A 57 -12.00 -2.78 0.54
CA GLU A 57 -12.67 -4.08 0.49
C GLU A 57 -11.84 -5.14 -0.26
N THR A 58 -11.32 -4.78 -1.43
CA THR A 58 -10.59 -5.71 -2.30
C THR A 58 -9.27 -6.16 -1.67
N ILE A 59 -8.46 -5.22 -1.20
CA ILE A 59 -7.14 -5.53 -0.63
C ILE A 59 -7.29 -6.31 0.68
N THR A 60 -8.31 -5.99 1.49
CA THR A 60 -8.55 -6.71 2.75
C THR A 60 -9.03 -8.14 2.53
N LEU A 61 -9.82 -8.40 1.49
CA LEU A 61 -10.16 -9.75 1.06
C LEU A 61 -8.93 -10.51 0.58
N ILE A 62 -8.12 -9.93 -0.30
CA ILE A 62 -6.88 -10.56 -0.79
C ILE A 62 -5.96 -10.92 0.39
N ALA A 63 -5.75 -10.01 1.34
CA ALA A 63 -4.90 -10.28 2.49
C ALA A 63 -5.44 -11.43 3.37
N ALA A 64 -6.76 -11.53 3.54
CA ALA A 64 -7.40 -12.62 4.25
C ALA A 64 -7.22 -13.96 3.54
N GLU A 65 -7.48 -14.01 2.23
CA GLU A 65 -7.33 -15.21 1.41
C GLU A 65 -5.88 -15.69 1.37
N LEU A 66 -4.92 -14.78 1.17
CA LEU A 66 -3.50 -15.13 1.20
C LEU A 66 -3.08 -15.71 2.55
N THR A 67 -3.56 -15.12 3.65
CA THR A 67 -3.28 -15.63 4.99
C THR A 67 -3.91 -17.02 5.22
N ALA A 68 -5.14 -17.23 4.75
CA ALA A 68 -5.81 -18.52 4.85
C ALA A 68 -5.13 -19.61 4.00
N ASN A 69 -4.62 -19.25 2.81
CA ASN A 69 -4.05 -20.19 1.85
C ASN A 69 -2.56 -20.49 2.08
N ALA A 70 -1.83 -19.65 2.84
CA ALA A 70 -0.39 -19.79 3.04
C ALA A 70 0.08 -21.08 3.76
N GLY A 71 -0.85 -21.90 4.28
CA GLY A 71 -0.58 -23.19 4.90
C GLY A 71 -1.30 -24.36 4.21
N ALA A 72 -1.92 -24.13 3.05
CA ALA A 72 -2.45 -25.21 2.22
C ALA A 72 -1.27 -25.97 1.56
N PRO A 73 -1.24 -27.32 1.63
CA PRO A 73 -0.22 -28.14 1.00
C PRO A 73 -0.27 -28.11 -0.53
#